data_AF-A0A7J2R692-F1
#
_entry.id   AF-A0A7J2R692-F1
#
_cell.length_a   1.000
_cell.length_b   1.000
_cell.length_c   1.000
_cell.angle_alpha   90.00
_cell.angle_beta   90.00
_cell.angle_gamma   90.00
#
_symmetry.space_group_name_H-M   'P 1'
#
loop_
_entity.id
_entity.type
_entity.pdbx_description
1 polymer ?
#
loop_
_entity_poly.entity_id
_entity_poly.type
_entity_poly.pdbx_seq_one_letter_code
_entity_poly.pdbx_strand_id
1 'polypeptide(L)'
;MIVYPKNWINIGQSIQIKEIENTILQVLSEINCNCISFSGGLDSSLMLYYMLQVYDQVYAFTMGSSEEHPDVEYSKLVVSDLENVVHRVYIPSYKELEIAEFRHGDFEGDKEVRLFYKYVKQYTDEIIACDGIDEFMCGYY
;
A
#
# COMPACT_ATOMS: atom_id res chain seq x y z
N MET A 1 5.87 -21.51 -5.03
CA MET A 1 5.19 -22.62 -5.72
C MET A 1 4.07 -22.04 -6.58
N ILE A 2 4.25 -21.96 -7.90
CA ILE A 2 3.18 -21.45 -8.78
C ILE A 2 2.06 -22.49 -8.86
N VAL A 3 0.93 -22.20 -8.20
CA VAL A 3 -0.26 -23.04 -8.23
C VAL A 3 -1.00 -22.75 -9.54
N TYR A 4 -0.87 -23.64 -10.52
CA TYR A 4 -1.74 -23.64 -11.70
C TYR A 4 -2.97 -24.52 -11.41
N PRO A 5 -4.19 -23.95 -11.28
CA PRO A 5 -5.38 -24.76 -11.20
C PRO A 5 -5.50 -25.58 -12.49
N LYS A 6 -5.48 -26.91 -12.38
CA LYS A 6 -5.52 -27.83 -13.54
C LYS A 6 -6.68 -27.59 -14.51
N ASN A 7 -7.73 -26.91 -14.05
CA ASN A 7 -8.98 -26.67 -14.78
C ASN A 7 -9.28 -25.19 -15.05
N TRP A 8 -8.34 -24.25 -14.90
CA TRP A 8 -8.63 -22.81 -14.99
C TRP A 8 -9.36 -22.39 -16.27
N ILE A 9 -9.08 -23.07 -17.40
CA ILE A 9 -9.77 -22.83 -18.69
C ILE A 9 -11.27 -23.18 -18.62
N ASN A 10 -11.65 -24.15 -17.80
CA ASN A 10 -13.02 -24.66 -17.67
C ASN A 10 -13.80 -24.02 -16.51
N ILE A 11 -13.11 -23.53 -15.47
CA ILE A 11 -13.74 -22.91 -14.28
C ILE A 11 -13.55 -21.40 -14.22
N GLY A 12 -12.57 -20.86 -14.94
CA GLY A 12 -12.26 -19.43 -14.95
C GLY A 12 -13.34 -18.68 -15.70
N GLN A 13 -13.81 -17.60 -15.09
CA GLN A 13 -14.65 -16.63 -15.77
C GLN A 13 -13.75 -15.53 -16.32
N SER A 14 -13.99 -15.12 -17.56
CA SER A 14 -13.33 -13.94 -18.11
C SER A 14 -13.84 -12.71 -17.35
N ILE A 15 -12.93 -11.98 -16.71
CA ILE A 15 -13.22 -10.69 -16.09
C ILE A 15 -12.70 -9.62 -17.04
N GLN A 16 -13.54 -8.65 -17.40
CA GLN A 16 -13.08 -7.54 -18.21
C GLN A 16 -12.28 -6.58 -17.33
N ILE A 17 -11.05 -6.23 -17.73
CA ILE A 17 -10.19 -5.30 -16.97
C ILE A 17 -10.93 -3.99 -16.64
N LYS A 18 -11.76 -3.51 -17.58
CA LYS A 18 -12.58 -2.32 -17.40
C LYS A 18 -13.58 -2.41 -16.24
N GLU A 19 -14.10 -3.61 -15.95
CA GLU A 19 -15.00 -3.81 -14.81
C GLU A 19 -14.23 -3.71 -13.48
N ILE A 20 -12.98 -4.19 -13.44
CA ILE A 20 -12.09 -4.04 -12.30
C ILE A 20 -11.76 -2.56 -12.08
N GLU A 21 -11.35 -1.86 -13.14
CA GLU A 21 -11.06 -0.41 -13.12
C GLU A 21 -12.24 0.40 -12.58
N ASN A 22 -13.43 0.20 -13.14
CA ASN A 22 -14.65 0.90 -12.71
C ASN A 22 -14.98 0.62 -11.24
N THR A 23 -14.80 -0.62 -10.80
CA THR A 23 -15.05 -1.01 -9.41
C THR A 23 -14.06 -0.32 -8.47
N ILE A 24 -12.77 -0.27 -8.82
CA ILE A 24 -11.75 0.44 -8.02
C ILE A 24 -12.08 1.93 -7.93
N LEU A 25 -12.39 2.59 -9.05
CA LEU A 25 -12.73 4.02 -9.06
C LEU A 25 -13.99 4.32 -8.25
N GLN A 26 -15.01 3.45 -8.33
CA GLN A 26 -16.22 3.58 -7.52
C GLN A 26 -15.90 3.46 -6.03
N VAL A 27 -15.17 2.40 -5.63
CA VAL A 27 -14.81 2.17 -4.22
C VAL A 27 -13.96 3.31 -3.67
N LEU A 28 -13.00 3.81 -4.44
CA LEU A 28 -12.21 4.98 -4.05
C LEU A 28 -13.12 6.19 -3.79
N SER A 29 -14.05 6.47 -4.71
CA SER A 29 -15.00 7.59 -4.57
C SER A 29 -15.89 7.45 -3.33
N GLU A 30 -16.25 6.23 -2.94
CA GLU A 30 -17.08 5.93 -1.77
C GLU A 30 -16.31 6.01 -0.45
N ILE A 31 -15.07 5.50 -0.40
CA ILE A 31 -14.21 5.57 0.79
C ILE A 31 -13.81 7.03 1.08
N ASN A 32 -13.61 7.84 0.03
CA ASN A 32 -13.23 9.25 0.13
C ASN A 32 -11.98 9.48 1.02
N CYS A 33 -10.97 8.61 0.87
CA CYS A 33 -9.67 8.72 1.52
C CYS A 33 -8.58 8.91 0.46
N ASN A 34 -7.84 10.01 0.56
CA ASN A 34 -6.73 10.36 -0.33
C ASN A 34 -5.34 10.05 0.27
N CYS A 35 -5.28 9.25 1.32
CA CYS A 35 -4.04 8.83 1.99
C CYS A 35 -3.77 7.36 1.71
N ILE A 36 -2.54 7.02 1.34
CA ILE A 36 -2.13 5.67 0.95
C ILE A 36 -0.82 5.25 1.64
N SER A 37 -0.76 4.00 2.10
CA SER A 37 0.52 3.38 2.45
C SER A 37 1.19 2.89 1.17
N PHE A 38 2.41 3.34 0.94
CA PHE A 38 3.02 3.29 -0.38
C PHE A 38 4.42 2.70 -0.30
N SER A 39 4.66 1.58 -0.98
CA SER A 39 5.97 0.92 -1.04
C SER A 39 6.69 1.13 -2.37
N GLY A 40 6.00 1.64 -3.39
CA GLY A 40 6.52 1.62 -4.77
C GLY A 40 6.42 0.25 -5.45
N GLY A 41 5.89 -0.77 -4.75
CA GLY A 41 5.51 -2.05 -5.35
C GLY A 41 4.35 -1.89 -6.33
N LEU A 42 4.08 -2.95 -7.11
CA LEU A 42 3.07 -2.92 -8.17
C LEU A 42 1.69 -2.51 -7.65
N ASP A 43 1.27 -3.07 -6.52
CA ASP A 43 -0.10 -2.91 -6.02
C ASP A 43 -0.37 -1.50 -5.52
N SER A 44 0.54 -0.99 -4.68
CA SER A 44 0.43 0.37 -4.14
C SER A 44 0.64 1.43 -5.23
N SER A 45 1.44 1.15 -6.27
CA SER A 45 1.61 2.04 -7.43
C SER A 45 0.39 2.07 -8.33
N LEU A 46 -0.24 0.91 -8.57
CA LEU A 46 -1.48 0.84 -9.33
C LEU A 46 -2.63 1.53 -8.58
N MET A 47 -2.71 1.36 -7.26
CA MET A 47 -3.68 2.08 -6.44
C MET A 47 -3.43 3.59 -6.49
N LEU A 48 -2.19 4.05 -6.35
CA LEU A 48 -1.83 5.47 -6.47
C LEU A 48 -2.29 6.05 -7.82
N TYR A 49 -2.09 5.31 -8.92
CA TYR A 49 -2.55 5.72 -10.24
C TYR A 49 -4.07 5.96 -10.29
N TYR A 50 -4.88 5.05 -9.74
CA TYR A 50 -6.33 5.22 -9.70
C TYR A 50 -6.76 6.33 -8.72
N MET A 51 -6.09 6.47 -7.59
CA MET A 51 -6.34 7.56 -6.65
C MET A 51 -6.14 8.93 -7.30
N LEU A 52 -5.11 9.10 -8.13
CA LEU A 52 -4.85 10.35 -8.86
C LEU A 52 -5.89 10.68 -9.95
N GLN A 53 -6.75 9.73 -10.34
CA GLN A 53 -7.89 10.00 -11.21
C GLN A 53 -9.12 10.51 -10.45
N VAL A 54 -9.18 10.24 -9.14
CA VAL A 54 -10.31 10.57 -8.27
C VAL A 54 -10.03 11.82 -7.45
N TYR A 55 -8.78 12.01 -7.02
CA TYR A 55 -8.39 13.08 -6.11
C TYR A 55 -7.40 14.04 -6.76
N ASP A 56 -7.59 15.34 -6.51
CA ASP A 56 -6.67 16.39 -6.97
C ASP A 56 -5.27 16.28 -6.33
N GLN A 57 -5.19 15.70 -5.13
CA GLN A 57 -3.95 15.48 -4.41
C GLN A 57 -4.01 14.21 -3.55
N VAL A 58 -2.95 13.40 -3.59
CA VAL A 58 -2.80 12.17 -2.82
C VAL A 58 -1.62 12.29 -1.85
N TYR A 59 -1.79 11.79 -0.63
CA TYR A 59 -0.75 11.74 0.40
C TYR A 59 -0.21 10.31 0.50
N ALA A 60 1.03 10.11 0.05
CA ALA A 60 1.68 8.81 0.05
C ALA A 60 2.64 8.71 1.25
N PHE A 61 2.52 7.63 2.02
CA PHE A 61 3.33 7.38 3.20
C PHE A 61 4.15 6.11 3.01
N THR A 62 5.47 6.22 3.10
CA THR A 62 6.39 5.09 3.00
C THR A 62 7.17 4.95 4.28
N MET A 63 7.47 3.71 4.68
CA MET A 63 8.47 3.43 5.70
C MET A 63 9.56 2.53 5.13
N GLY A 64 10.78 2.73 5.58
CA GLY A 64 11.89 1.82 5.30
C GLY A 64 12.95 1.91 6.40
N SER A 65 13.83 0.92 6.45
CA SER A 65 14.91 0.87 7.45
C SER A 65 16.05 1.84 7.17
N SER A 66 16.19 2.34 5.93
CA SER A 66 17.13 3.39 5.54
C SER A 66 16.65 4.10 4.27
N GLU A 67 17.40 5.13 3.85
CA GLU A 67 17.12 5.88 2.61
C GLU A 67 17.35 5.03 1.35
N GLU A 68 18.23 4.03 1.46
CA GLU A 68 18.56 3.06 0.41
C GLU A 68 17.68 1.80 0.49
N HIS A 69 16.68 1.76 1.37
CA HIS A 69 15.76 0.63 1.43
C HIS A 69 14.98 0.54 0.11
N PRO A 70 14.80 -0.65 -0.50
CA PRO A 70 14.13 -0.80 -1.79
C PRO A 70 12.77 -0.10 -1.86
N ASP A 71 11.93 -0.24 -0.82
CA ASP A 71 10.62 0.42 -0.79
C ASP A 71 10.73 1.96 -0.76
N VAL A 72 11.79 2.50 -0.16
CA VAL A 72 12.04 3.94 -0.14
C VAL A 72 12.54 4.41 -1.50
N GLU A 73 13.46 3.68 -2.13
CA GLU A 73 13.96 4.02 -3.46
C GLU A 73 12.86 3.93 -4.52
N TYR A 74 12.10 2.84 -4.54
CA TYR A 74 11.04 2.64 -5.52
C TYR A 74 9.86 3.58 -5.30
N SER A 75 9.45 3.83 -4.06
CA SER A 75 8.41 4.82 -3.81
C SER A 75 8.81 6.21 -4.31
N LYS A 76 10.05 6.65 -4.03
CA LYS A 76 10.59 7.91 -4.55
C LYS A 76 10.63 7.93 -6.07
N LEU A 77 11.02 6.83 -6.71
CA LEU A 77 11.06 6.71 -8.16
C LEU A 77 9.68 6.87 -8.79
N VAL A 78 8.64 6.28 -8.20
CA VAL A 78 7.28 6.38 -8.74
C VAL A 78 6.72 7.80 -8.58
N VAL A 79 7.00 8.47 -7.46
CA VAL A 79 6.43 9.80 -7.19
C VAL A 79 7.24 10.96 -7.77
N SER A 80 8.48 10.73 -8.25
CA SER A 80 9.38 11.80 -8.70
C SER A 80 8.79 12.68 -9.80
N ASP A 81 7.93 12.09 -10.64
CA ASP A 81 7.30 12.75 -11.79
C ASP A 81 5.81 13.08 -11.55
N LEU A 82 5.32 12.94 -10.31
CA LEU A 82 3.91 13.14 -9.96
C LEU A 82 3.72 14.40 -9.13
N GLU A 83 3.31 15.49 -9.78
CA GLU A 83 3.14 16.81 -9.13
C GLU A 83 2.03 16.83 -8.06
N ASN A 84 1.05 15.94 -8.18
CA ASN A 84 -0.13 15.87 -7.30
C ASN A 84 0.05 14.91 -6.11
N VAL A 85 1.28 14.49 -5.81
CA VAL A 85 1.58 13.57 -4.70
C VAL A 85 2.41 14.24 -3.63
N VAL A 86 1.91 14.25 -2.40
CA VAL A 86 2.69 14.62 -1.22
C VAL A 86 3.27 13.34 -0.62
N HIS A 87 4.54 13.08 -0.90
CA HIS A 87 5.23 11.89 -0.40
C HIS A 87 5.94 12.14 0.92
N ARG A 88 5.70 11.28 1.90
CA ARG A 88 6.34 11.29 3.21
C ARG A 88 7.02 9.97 3.48
N VAL A 89 8.33 10.02 3.64
CA VAL A 89 9.15 8.86 4.01
C VAL A 89 9.45 8.91 5.50
N TYR A 90 9.24 7.79 6.17
CA TYR A 90 9.58 7.59 7.57
C TYR A 90 10.68 6.54 7.70
N ILE A 91 11.80 6.93 8.29
CA ILE A 91 12.88 6.03 8.65
C ILE A 91 12.96 6.01 10.18
N PRO A 92 12.47 4.94 10.84
CA PRO A 92 12.51 4.86 12.29
C PRO A 92 13.96 4.77 12.77
N SER A 93 14.26 5.46 13.87
CA SER A 93 15.53 5.28 14.57
C SER A 93 15.58 3.92 15.25
N TYR A 94 16.79 3.41 15.47
CA TYR A 94 17.00 2.16 16.23
C TYR A 94 16.29 2.17 17.60
N LYS A 95 16.31 3.32 18.28
CA LYS A 95 15.64 3.51 19.57
C LYS A 95 14.12 3.38 19.46
N GLU A 96 13.52 3.86 18.37
CA GLU A 96 12.07 3.71 18.13
C GLU A 96 11.71 2.24 17.87
N LEU A 97 12.55 1.50 17.16
CA LEU A 97 12.38 0.06 16.92
C LEU A 97 12.51 -0.75 18.22
N GLU A 98 13.46 -0.41 19.10
CA GLU A 98 13.60 -1.05 20.41
C GLU A 98 12.40 -0.75 21.33
N ILE A 99 11.97 0.51 21.42
CA ILE A 99 10.86 0.92 22.31
C ILE A 99 9.50 0.42 21.81
N ALA A 100 9.38 0.08 20.53
CA ALA A 100 8.18 -0.53 19.96
C ALA A 100 7.86 -1.94 20.49
N GLU A 101 8.61 -2.43 21.49
CA GLU A 101 8.35 -3.69 22.17
C GLU A 101 6.90 -3.88 22.63
N PHE A 102 6.43 -5.11 22.42
CA PHE A 102 5.06 -5.58 22.58
C PHE A 102 4.48 -5.17 23.94
N ARG A 103 3.38 -4.40 23.94
CA ARG A 103 2.56 -4.31 25.14
C ARG A 103 1.74 -5.60 25.22
N HIS A 104 1.70 -6.18 26.41
CA HIS A 104 0.96 -7.40 26.67
C HIS A 104 -0.54 -7.16 26.34
N GLY A 105 -1.07 -7.90 25.36
CA GLY A 105 -2.44 -7.73 24.85
C GLY A 105 -2.54 -7.13 23.45
N ASP A 106 -1.44 -6.67 22.86
CA ASP A 106 -1.44 -6.28 21.45
C ASP A 106 -1.43 -7.55 20.56
N PHE A 107 -2.38 -7.67 19.62
CA PHE A 107 -2.42 -8.73 18.60
C PHE A 107 -1.07 -8.89 17.89
N GLU A 108 -0.67 -10.11 17.49
CA GLU A 108 0.64 -10.52 16.92
C GLU A 108 1.09 -9.81 15.62
N GLY A 109 0.64 -8.59 15.31
CA GLY A 109 1.09 -7.80 14.17
C GLY A 109 2.51 -7.26 14.31
N ASP A 110 3.12 -6.98 13.16
CA ASP A 110 4.50 -6.52 13.01
C ASP A 110 4.76 -5.17 13.73
N LYS A 111 5.89 -5.07 14.44
CA LYS A 111 6.28 -3.86 15.19
C LYS A 111 6.50 -2.66 14.27
N GLU A 112 7.06 -2.89 13.10
CA GLU A 112 7.36 -1.86 12.11
C GLU A 112 6.05 -1.29 11.57
N VAL A 113 5.08 -2.15 11.21
CA VAL A 113 3.75 -1.72 10.76
C VAL A 113 3.04 -0.86 11.81
N ARG A 114 3.18 -1.18 13.10
CA ARG A 114 2.62 -0.34 14.17
C ARG A 114 3.32 1.00 14.29
N LEU A 115 4.65 1.03 14.16
CA LEU A 115 5.40 2.28 14.15
C LEU A 115 5.01 3.15 12.96
N PHE A 116 4.84 2.54 11.79
CA PHE A 116 4.33 3.21 10.61
C PHE A 116 2.98 3.86 10.87
N TYR A 117 1.98 3.13 11.39
CA TYR A 117 0.68 3.72 11.68
C TYR A 117 0.72 4.79 12.78
N LYS A 118 1.61 4.67 13.77
CA LYS A 118 1.85 5.76 14.76
C LYS A 118 2.41 7.02 14.10
N TYR A 119 3.27 6.88 13.11
CA TYR A 119 3.78 8.00 12.31
C TYR A 119 2.66 8.61 11.44
N VAL A 120 1.93 7.79 10.69
CA VAL A 120 0.80 8.21 9.84
C VAL A 120 -0.27 8.96 10.62
N LYS A 121 -0.59 8.50 11.85
CA LYS A 121 -1.59 9.11 12.74
C LYS A 121 -1.32 10.58 13.09
N GLN A 122 -0.10 11.06 12.88
CA GLN A 122 0.25 12.48 13.06
C GLN A 122 -0.29 13.36 11.92
N TYR A 123 -0.69 12.77 10.79
CA TYR A 123 -1.10 13.45 9.57
C TYR A 123 -2.54 13.14 9.15
N THR A 124 -3.01 11.92 9.40
CA THR A 124 -4.33 11.46 8.99
C THR A 124 -4.88 10.38 9.93
N ASP A 125 -6.20 10.26 9.95
CA ASP A 125 -6.93 9.22 10.68
C ASP A 125 -7.33 8.03 9.78
N GLU A 126 -7.12 8.18 8.47
CA GLU A 126 -7.58 7.26 7.43
C GLU A 126 -6.43 7.02 6.45
N ILE A 127 -6.28 5.76 6.03
CA ILE A 127 -5.23 5.35 5.07
C ILE A 127 -5.66 4.06 4.36
N ILE A 128 -5.34 3.97 3.07
CA ILE A 128 -5.54 2.77 2.26
C ILE A 128 -4.25 1.94 2.31
N ALA A 129 -4.36 0.67 2.74
CA ALA A 129 -3.21 -0.20 3.04
C ALA A 129 -2.71 -1.07 1.85
N CYS A 130 -3.50 -1.22 0.78
CA CYS A 130 -3.21 -2.09 -0.38
C CYS A 130 -2.95 -3.59 -0.07
N ASP A 131 -3.15 -4.04 1.17
CA ASP A 131 -3.02 -5.44 1.59
C ASP A 131 -4.07 -6.35 0.94
N GLY A 132 -3.76 -7.65 0.79
CA GLY A 132 -4.70 -8.69 0.38
C GLY A 132 -4.71 -9.03 -1.11
N ILE A 133 -4.04 -8.23 -1.95
CA ILE A 133 -4.02 -8.43 -3.40
C ILE A 133 -3.18 -9.62 -3.82
N ASP A 134 -2.06 -9.89 -3.14
CA ASP A 134 -1.24 -11.07 -3.40
C ASP A 134 -1.98 -12.36 -3.05
N GLU A 135 -2.74 -12.38 -1.96
CA GLU A 135 -3.64 -13.48 -1.61
C GLU A 135 -4.72 -13.69 -2.67
N PHE A 136 -5.28 -12.59 -3.19
CA PHE A 136 -6.35 -12.64 -4.16
C PHE A 136 -5.87 -13.06 -5.55
N MET A 137 -4.69 -12.58 -5.96
CA MET A 137 -4.13 -12.74 -7.30
C MET A 137 -3.07 -13.85 -7.40
N CYS A 138 -2.82 -14.58 -6.31
CA CYS A 138 -1.74 -15.57 -6.20
C CYS A 138 -0.35 -14.97 -6.49
N GLY A 139 -0.06 -13.79 -5.94
CA GLY A 139 1.18 -13.04 -6.19
C GLY A 139 2.42 -13.58 -5.47
N TYR A 140 2.26 -14.44 -4.47
CA TYR A 140 3.37 -15.05 -3.73
C TYR A 140 4.16 -16.07 -4.57
N TYR A 141 5.50 -16.07 -4.42
CA TYR A 141 6.41 -16.90 -5.21
C TYR A 141 6.41 -18.40 -4.86
#